data_AF-A0A957VUW9-F1
#
_entry.id   AF-A0A957VUW9-F1
#
_cell.length_a   1.000
_cell.length_b   1.000
_cell.length_c   1.000
_cell.angle_alpha   90.00
_cell.angle_beta   90.00
_cell.angle_gamma   90.00
#
_symmetry.space_group_name_H-M   'P 1'
#
loop_
_entity.id
_entity.type
_entity.pdbx_description
1 polymer ?
#
loop_
_entity_poly.entity_id
_entity_poly.type
_entity_poly.pdbx_seq_one_letter_code
_entity_poly.pdbx_strand_id
1 'polypeptide(L)'
;MYEPQPNRQKKEWADMGEIIGQSYEHRLAGKSSSRSGLSLGRYLQASRQNAGLTVAELAHRAKLPSATLLALERGLFDVADIQPKWLKRLAAALGEDVEDFHLLLGNPAHRPSLMPDIWDRRFGLSLGWMANRSRRSLMPIYALGSALLICFAFVTFISYPLFSSPSPSSEQIDPFIHISSERRLNMVKAENLFEYQVISLPPTHPVASSPK
;
A
#
# COMPACT_ATOMS: atom_id res chain seq x y z
N MET A 1 -3.70 -30.25 -23.90
CA MET A 1 -4.51 -30.24 -22.67
C MET A 1 -3.50 -30.25 -21.52
N TYR A 2 -3.34 -29.14 -20.79
CA TYR A 2 -2.33 -29.03 -19.73
C TYR A 2 -3.02 -29.40 -18.42
N GLU A 3 -2.67 -30.56 -17.85
CA GLU A 3 -3.26 -31.06 -16.61
C GLU A 3 -2.50 -30.43 -15.44
N PRO A 4 -3.11 -29.52 -14.65
CA PRO A 4 -2.43 -28.88 -13.54
C PRO A 4 -2.10 -29.94 -12.49
N GLN A 5 -0.81 -30.17 -12.26
CA GLN A 5 -0.29 -31.15 -11.28
C GLN A 5 -0.64 -30.71 -9.84
N PRO A 6 -1.64 -31.33 -9.17
CA PRO A 6 -2.09 -30.91 -7.84
C PRO A 6 -0.99 -31.07 -6.78
N ASN A 7 -0.01 -31.94 -7.04
CA ASN A 7 1.06 -32.29 -6.11
C ASN A 7 2.10 -31.18 -5.96
N ARG A 8 2.32 -30.36 -7.00
CA ARG A 8 3.30 -29.26 -6.97
C ARG A 8 2.83 -28.10 -6.11
N GLN A 9 1.55 -27.74 -6.25
CA GLN A 9 0.95 -26.69 -5.44
C GLN A 9 0.91 -27.09 -3.97
N LYS A 10 0.55 -28.34 -3.66
CA LYS A 10 0.55 -28.84 -2.28
C LYS A 10 1.93 -28.75 -1.61
N LYS A 11 2.99 -29.05 -2.36
CA LYS A 11 4.38 -28.92 -1.88
C LYS A 11 4.77 -27.46 -1.62
N GLU A 12 4.50 -26.56 -2.57
CA GLU A 12 4.81 -25.12 -2.41
C GLU A 12 4.09 -24.51 -1.19
N TRP A 13 2.87 -24.95 -0.89
CA TRP A 13 2.12 -24.50 0.28
C TRP A 13 2.68 -25.04 1.58
N ALA A 14 3.14 -26.31 1.60
CA ALA A 14 3.80 -26.90 2.76
C ALA A 14 5.13 -26.19 3.06
N ASP A 15 5.96 -25.97 2.04
CA ASP A 15 7.22 -25.25 2.15
C ASP A 15 6.98 -23.80 2.66
N MET A 16 5.91 -23.13 2.21
CA MET A 16 5.54 -21.81 2.74
C MET A 16 5.10 -21.85 4.20
N GLY A 17 4.33 -22.84 4.62
CA GLY A 17 3.92 -23.01 6.01
C GLY A 17 5.13 -23.14 6.94
N GLU A 18 6.14 -23.91 6.52
CA GLU A 18 7.37 -24.10 7.27
C GLU A 18 8.20 -22.80 7.38
N ILE A 19 8.37 -22.07 6.27
CA ILE A 19 9.08 -20.77 6.25
C ILE A 19 8.38 -19.75 7.16
N ILE A 20 7.05 -19.69 7.10
CA ILE A 20 6.26 -18.80 7.95
C ILE A 20 6.44 -19.19 9.42
N GLY A 21 6.31 -20.48 9.75
CA GLY A 21 6.48 -20.99 11.11
C GLY A 21 7.86 -20.67 11.69
N GLN A 22 8.93 -20.92 10.94
CA GLN A 22 10.29 -20.58 11.35
C GLN A 22 10.49 -19.08 11.59
N SER A 23 9.86 -18.24 10.75
CA SER A 23 9.89 -16.77 10.92
C SER A 23 9.13 -16.28 12.15
N TYR A 24 8.17 -17.06 12.68
CA TYR A 24 7.49 -16.74 13.95
C TYR A 24 8.36 -17.07 15.16
N GLU A 25 8.97 -18.26 15.19
CA GLU A 25 9.88 -18.68 16.26
C GLU A 25 11.07 -17.72 16.43
N HIS A 26 11.65 -17.28 15.30
CA HIS A 26 12.75 -16.30 15.33
C HIS A 26 12.35 -14.95 15.94
N ARG A 27 11.07 -14.57 15.81
CA ARG A 27 10.52 -13.34 16.38
C ARG A 27 10.25 -13.47 17.87
N LEU A 28 9.78 -14.63 18.31
CA LEU A 28 9.62 -14.99 19.73
C LEU A 28 10.98 -15.05 20.44
N ALA A 29 12.03 -15.45 19.72
CA ALA A 29 13.41 -15.41 20.20
C ALA A 29 14.01 -13.99 20.33
N GLY A 30 13.22 -12.93 20.13
CA GLY A 30 13.67 -11.55 20.32
C GLY A 30 14.59 -11.02 19.20
N LYS A 31 14.78 -11.77 18.11
CA LYS A 31 15.40 -11.27 16.89
C LYS A 31 14.40 -10.32 16.24
N SER A 32 14.48 -9.05 16.61
CA SER A 32 13.62 -7.99 16.10
C SER A 32 13.58 -8.07 14.58
N SER A 33 12.40 -8.16 13.99
CA SER A 33 12.21 -7.95 12.55
C SER A 33 13.02 -6.72 12.15
N SER A 34 13.91 -6.86 11.17
CA SER A 34 14.78 -5.76 10.78
C SER A 34 13.91 -4.53 10.48
N ARG A 35 14.29 -3.37 11.01
CA ARG A 35 13.53 -2.12 10.80
C ARG A 35 13.28 -1.86 9.31
N SER A 36 14.19 -2.33 8.46
CA SER A 36 14.10 -2.30 6.99
C SER A 36 12.92 -3.11 6.44
N GLY A 37 12.74 -4.37 6.87
CA GLY A 37 11.62 -5.21 6.41
C GLY A 37 10.26 -4.62 6.79
N LEU A 38 10.14 -4.05 7.99
CA LEU A 38 8.92 -3.35 8.41
C LEU A 38 8.66 -2.07 7.60
N SER A 39 9.71 -1.32 7.28
CA SER A 39 9.61 -0.09 6.49
C SER A 39 9.15 -0.38 5.06
N LEU A 40 9.72 -1.42 4.42
CA LEU A 40 9.25 -1.90 3.12
C LEU A 40 7.79 -2.35 3.19
N GLY A 41 7.41 -3.12 4.22
CA GLY A 41 6.04 -3.60 4.38
C GLY A 41 5.01 -2.48 4.46
N ARG A 42 5.29 -1.45 5.28
CA ARG A 42 4.47 -0.24 5.38
C ARG A 42 4.37 0.52 4.06
N TYR A 43 5.49 0.64 3.34
CA TYR A 43 5.52 1.27 2.02
C TYR A 43 4.62 0.52 1.03
N LEU A 44 4.78 -0.81 0.92
CA LEU A 44 3.97 -1.64 0.03
C LEU A 44 2.47 -1.53 0.34
N GLN A 45 2.11 -1.54 1.63
CA GLN A 45 0.73 -1.36 2.07
C GLN A 45 0.18 0.01 1.63
N ALA A 46 0.95 1.08 1.81
CA ALA A 46 0.56 2.43 1.42
C ALA A 46 0.44 2.59 -0.11
N SER A 47 1.44 2.14 -0.89
CA SER A 47 1.38 2.16 -2.36
C SER A 47 0.21 1.35 -2.90
N ARG A 48 -0.09 0.19 -2.31
CA ARG A 48 -1.27 -0.61 -2.66
C ARG A 48 -2.58 0.14 -2.42
N GLN A 49 -2.72 0.76 -1.23
CA GLN A 49 -3.91 1.53 -0.88
C GLN A 49 -4.09 2.75 -1.80
N ASN A 50 -3.00 3.46 -2.11
CA ASN A 50 -3.01 4.59 -3.05
C ASN A 50 -3.41 4.17 -4.47
N ALA A 51 -3.05 2.97 -4.89
CA ALA A 51 -3.47 2.38 -6.16
C ALA A 51 -4.92 1.86 -6.15
N GLY A 52 -5.62 1.89 -5.00
CA GLY A 52 -6.97 1.36 -4.86
C GLY A 52 -7.07 -0.16 -5.02
N LEU A 53 -5.99 -0.89 -4.73
CA LEU A 53 -5.93 -2.34 -4.91
C LEU A 53 -6.18 -3.10 -3.61
N THR A 54 -6.93 -4.19 -3.70
CA THR A 54 -7.00 -5.20 -2.63
C THR A 54 -5.72 -6.03 -2.58
N VAL A 55 -5.46 -6.71 -1.45
CA VAL A 55 -4.30 -7.61 -1.31
C VAL A 55 -4.35 -8.71 -2.37
N ALA A 56 -5.52 -9.30 -2.61
CA ALA A 56 -5.70 -10.36 -3.61
C ALA A 56 -5.39 -9.88 -5.04
N GLU A 57 -5.82 -8.67 -5.40
CA GLU A 57 -5.54 -8.10 -6.72
C GLU A 57 -4.06 -7.80 -6.92
N LEU A 58 -3.39 -7.20 -5.94
CA LEU A 58 -1.95 -6.94 -6.03
C LEU A 58 -1.17 -8.25 -6.11
N ALA A 59 -1.51 -9.23 -5.27
CA ALA A 59 -0.89 -10.55 -5.28
C ALA A 59 -1.04 -11.23 -6.64
N HIS A 60 -2.25 -11.19 -7.22
CA HIS A 60 -2.51 -11.72 -8.56
C HIS A 60 -1.68 -11.01 -9.64
N ARG A 61 -1.65 -9.66 -9.63
CA ARG A 61 -0.86 -8.87 -10.60
C ARG A 61 0.64 -9.14 -10.49
N ALA A 62 1.15 -9.24 -9.25
CA ALA A 62 2.55 -9.55 -8.98
C ALA A 62 2.90 -11.04 -9.17
N LYS A 63 1.91 -11.92 -9.42
CA LYS A 63 2.10 -13.38 -9.47
C LYS A 63 2.78 -13.90 -8.21
N LEU A 64 2.28 -13.45 -7.05
CA LEU A 64 2.69 -13.87 -5.72
C LEU A 64 1.49 -14.47 -4.99
N PRO A 65 1.70 -15.47 -4.11
CA PRO A 65 0.64 -15.92 -3.21
C PRO A 65 0.21 -14.79 -2.27
N SER A 66 -1.09 -14.67 -2.01
CA SER A 66 -1.63 -13.62 -1.13
C SER A 66 -1.05 -13.66 0.27
N ALA A 67 -0.76 -14.86 0.79
CA ALA A 67 -0.11 -15.04 2.09
C ALA A 67 1.31 -14.42 2.12
N THR A 68 2.09 -14.59 1.03
CA THR A 68 3.42 -14.00 0.89
C THR A 68 3.34 -12.48 0.84
N LEU A 69 2.40 -11.92 0.07
CA LEU A 69 2.22 -10.47 0.02
C LEU A 69 1.83 -9.91 1.39
N LEU A 70 0.90 -10.56 2.09
CA LEU A 70 0.48 -10.13 3.42
C LEU A 70 1.65 -10.21 4.42
N ALA A 71 2.45 -11.27 4.36
CA ALA A 71 3.65 -11.41 5.18
C ALA A 71 4.70 -10.32 4.87
N LEU A 72 4.88 -9.94 3.60
CA LEU A 72 5.72 -8.81 3.20
C LEU A 72 5.19 -7.47 3.74
N GLU A 73 3.89 -7.18 3.56
CA GLU A 73 3.26 -5.94 4.06
C GLU A 73 3.37 -5.81 5.58
N ARG A 74 3.37 -6.93 6.31
CA ARG A 74 3.54 -6.97 7.76
C ARG A 74 5.00 -7.00 8.22
N GLY A 75 5.97 -6.98 7.29
CA GLY A 75 7.40 -7.08 7.61
C GLY A 75 7.74 -8.39 8.30
N LEU A 76 7.11 -9.50 7.90
CA LEU A 76 7.35 -10.80 8.50
C LEU A 76 8.63 -11.48 8.03
N PHE A 77 9.11 -11.13 6.83
CA PHE A 77 10.35 -11.65 6.27
C PHE A 77 11.56 -10.86 6.74
N ASP A 78 12.67 -11.55 6.98
CA ASP A 78 13.96 -10.88 7.13
C ASP A 78 14.47 -10.41 5.75
N VAL A 79 15.38 -9.42 5.74
CA VAL A 79 15.90 -8.85 4.47
C VAL A 79 16.57 -9.92 3.61
N ALA A 80 17.25 -10.89 4.25
CA ALA A 80 17.93 -11.97 3.55
C ALA A 80 16.97 -12.94 2.84
N ASP A 81 15.73 -13.06 3.32
CA ASP A 81 14.74 -13.99 2.78
C ASP A 81 13.91 -13.38 1.66
N ILE A 82 13.94 -12.05 1.51
CA ILE A 82 13.19 -11.34 0.48
C ILE A 82 13.87 -11.53 -0.86
N GLN A 83 13.23 -12.33 -1.73
CA GLN A 83 13.77 -12.61 -3.05
C GLN A 83 13.73 -11.36 -3.95
N PRO A 84 14.83 -11.00 -4.65
CA PRO A 84 14.85 -9.85 -5.58
C PRO A 84 13.78 -9.93 -6.67
N LYS A 85 13.43 -11.15 -7.10
CA LYS A 85 12.37 -11.40 -8.08
C LYS A 85 11.00 -10.96 -7.58
N TRP A 86 10.73 -11.04 -6.28
CA TRP A 86 9.48 -10.57 -5.68
C TRP A 86 9.39 -9.04 -5.75
N LEU A 87 10.47 -8.35 -5.40
CA LEU A 87 10.57 -6.89 -5.48
C LEU A 87 10.32 -6.39 -6.90
N LYS A 88 10.98 -6.98 -7.91
CA LYS A 88 10.78 -6.62 -9.31
C LYS A 88 9.34 -6.80 -9.79
N ARG A 89 8.68 -7.88 -9.34
CA ARG A 89 7.28 -8.15 -9.69
C ARG A 89 6.31 -7.19 -9.01
N LEU A 90 6.56 -6.84 -7.75
CA LEU A 90 5.77 -5.87 -6.99
C LEU A 90 5.91 -4.47 -7.58
N ALA A 91 7.13 -4.06 -7.93
CA ALA A 91 7.42 -2.78 -8.56
C ALA A 91 6.66 -2.65 -9.87
N ALA A 92 6.76 -3.66 -10.74
CA ALA A 92 6.02 -3.71 -12.00
C ALA A 92 4.49 -3.71 -11.80
N ALA A 93 3.97 -4.37 -10.75
CA ALA A 93 2.53 -4.44 -10.48
C ALA A 93 1.96 -3.13 -9.92
N LEU A 94 2.77 -2.37 -9.18
CA LEU A 94 2.43 -1.07 -8.60
C LEU A 94 2.77 0.11 -9.52
N GLY A 95 3.58 -0.11 -10.56
CA GLY A 95 4.12 0.96 -11.40
C GLY A 95 5.18 1.80 -10.68
N GLU A 96 5.86 1.20 -9.71
CA GLU A 96 6.91 1.82 -8.90
C GLU A 96 8.29 1.40 -9.42
N ASP A 97 9.33 2.12 -9.01
CA ASP A 97 10.71 1.75 -9.30
C ASP A 97 11.21 0.65 -8.35
N VAL A 98 11.95 -0.34 -8.85
CA VAL A 98 12.41 -1.45 -7.98
C VAL A 98 13.53 -0.98 -7.04
N GLU A 99 14.26 0.05 -7.45
CA GLU A 99 15.34 0.72 -6.74
C GLU A 99 14.83 1.37 -5.44
N ASP A 100 13.63 1.95 -5.45
CA ASP A 100 12.98 2.48 -4.24
C ASP A 100 12.82 1.39 -3.17
N PHE A 101 12.54 0.15 -3.58
CA PHE A 101 12.41 -0.97 -2.64
C PHE A 101 13.77 -1.41 -2.08
N HIS A 102 14.81 -1.40 -2.90
CA HIS A 102 16.17 -1.70 -2.46
C HIS A 102 16.71 -0.66 -1.48
N LEU A 103 16.38 0.62 -1.68
CA LEU A 103 16.69 1.70 -0.75
C LEU A 103 16.00 1.49 0.60
N LEU A 104 14.72 1.11 0.61
CA LEU A 104 13.97 0.83 1.84
C LEU A 104 14.51 -0.40 2.60
N LEU A 105 15.09 -1.36 1.89
CA LEU A 105 15.76 -2.50 2.51
C LEU A 105 17.12 -2.15 3.12
N GLY A 106 17.61 -0.92 2.90
CA GLY A 106 18.92 -0.48 3.38
C GLY A 106 20.08 -1.17 2.66
N ASN A 107 19.86 -1.63 1.42
CA ASN A 107 20.89 -2.22 0.60
C ASN A 107 21.39 -1.18 -0.45
N PRO A 108 22.39 -0.36 -0.11
CA PRO A 108 22.90 0.67 -1.02
C PRO A 108 23.79 0.10 -2.15
N ALA A 109 23.97 -1.22 -2.24
CA ALA A 109 24.83 -1.84 -3.25
C ALA A 109 24.34 -1.60 -4.69
N HIS A 110 23.10 -1.14 -4.87
CA HIS A 110 22.63 -0.53 -6.10
C HIS A 110 22.40 0.95 -5.84
N ARG A 111 23.47 1.76 -5.85
CA ARG A 111 23.32 3.19 -6.11
C ARG A 111 22.96 3.32 -7.59
N PRO A 112 21.71 3.65 -7.96
CA PRO A 112 21.46 4.10 -9.32
C PRO A 112 22.37 5.31 -9.56
N SER A 113 23.11 5.28 -10.67
CA SER A 113 23.85 6.43 -11.14
C SER A 113 22.91 7.63 -11.11
N LEU A 114 23.23 8.64 -10.29
CA LEU A 114 22.45 9.86 -10.14
C LEU A 114 22.14 10.44 -11.52
N MET A 115 20.93 10.23 -12.04
CA MET A 115 20.43 10.98 -13.19
C MET A 115 18.96 11.38 -13.01
N PRO A 116 18.58 12.51 -13.63
CA PRO A 116 17.47 13.36 -13.18
C PRO A 116 16.09 12.97 -13.72
N ASP A 117 15.99 11.91 -14.53
CA ASP A 117 14.76 11.58 -15.30
C ASP A 117 13.57 11.11 -14.44
N ILE A 118 13.77 10.85 -13.14
CA ILE A 118 12.73 10.29 -12.26
C ILE A 118 11.71 11.36 -11.82
N TRP A 119 12.10 12.64 -11.77
CA TRP A 119 11.18 13.72 -11.38
C TRP A 119 10.07 13.94 -12.43
N ASP A 120 10.36 13.76 -13.72
CA ASP A 120 9.36 13.87 -14.79
C ASP A 120 8.33 12.73 -14.79
N ARG A 121 8.71 11.51 -14.38
CA ARG A 121 7.77 10.38 -14.31
C ARG A 121 6.89 10.38 -13.08
N ARG A 122 7.39 10.80 -11.92
CA ARG A 122 6.64 10.70 -10.65
C ARG A 122 5.50 11.73 -10.55
N PHE A 123 5.64 12.90 -11.17
CA PHE A 123 4.57 13.91 -11.22
C PHE A 123 3.72 13.86 -12.50
N GLY A 124 4.22 13.30 -13.60
CA GLY A 124 3.45 13.15 -14.85
C GLY A 124 2.37 12.05 -14.84
N LEU A 125 2.48 11.05 -13.95
CA LEU A 125 1.61 9.86 -13.98
C LEU A 125 0.33 9.96 -13.14
N SER A 126 0.18 10.94 -12.25
CA SER A 126 -1.10 11.16 -11.55
C SER A 126 -2.18 11.74 -12.47
N LEU A 127 -1.81 12.42 -13.56
CA LEU A 127 -2.74 12.85 -14.62
C LEU A 127 -2.80 11.87 -15.80
N GLY A 128 -1.73 11.09 -16.05
CA GLY A 128 -1.65 10.15 -17.17
C GLY A 128 -2.52 8.89 -17.04
N TRP A 129 -2.71 8.37 -15.82
CA TRP A 129 -3.53 7.15 -15.62
C TRP A 129 -5.04 7.38 -15.81
N MET A 130 -5.55 8.60 -15.56
CA MET A 130 -6.91 8.97 -15.99
C MET A 130 -6.98 9.18 -17.52
N ALA A 131 -5.90 9.65 -18.15
CA ALA A 131 -5.89 9.92 -19.59
C ALA A 131 -5.84 8.65 -20.46
N ASN A 132 -5.25 7.54 -19.99
CA ASN A 132 -5.05 6.36 -20.84
C ASN A 132 -6.19 5.33 -20.81
N ARG A 133 -7.17 5.46 -19.91
CA ARG A 133 -8.40 4.63 -19.95
C ARG A 133 -9.51 5.21 -20.82
N SER A 134 -9.42 6.50 -21.20
CA SER A 134 -10.45 7.22 -21.98
C SER A 134 -10.11 7.42 -23.48
N ARG A 135 -8.91 7.04 -23.93
CA ARG A 135 -8.42 7.37 -25.30
C ARG A 135 -8.91 6.46 -26.43
N ARG A 136 -9.79 5.49 -26.18
CA ARG A 136 -10.30 4.58 -27.24
C ARG A 136 -11.72 4.81 -27.72
N SER A 137 -12.48 5.82 -27.24
CA SER A 137 -13.86 5.95 -27.76
C SER A 137 -14.56 7.32 -27.70
N LEU A 138 -13.92 8.45 -27.37
CA LEU A 138 -14.68 9.71 -27.19
C LEU A 138 -13.96 10.99 -27.67
N MET A 139 -13.19 10.92 -28.76
CA MET A 139 -12.45 12.09 -29.26
C MET A 139 -13.22 13.18 -30.04
N PRO A 140 -14.51 13.08 -30.44
CA PRO A 140 -15.18 14.24 -31.05
C PRO A 140 -15.91 15.17 -30.07
N ILE A 141 -16.21 14.74 -28.84
CA ILE A 141 -17.10 15.53 -27.95
C ILE A 141 -16.32 16.59 -27.15
N TYR A 142 -15.09 16.30 -26.73
CA TYR A 142 -14.30 17.22 -25.90
C TYR A 142 -13.71 18.42 -26.68
N ALA A 143 -13.56 18.30 -28.00
CA ALA A 143 -13.11 19.41 -28.85
C ALA A 143 -14.17 20.53 -28.95
N LEU A 144 -15.46 20.16 -28.99
CA LEU A 144 -16.56 21.13 -29.01
C LEU A 144 -16.79 21.79 -27.64
N GLY A 145 -16.67 21.01 -26.55
CA GLY A 145 -16.86 21.54 -25.19
C GLY A 145 -15.78 22.54 -24.76
N SER A 146 -14.52 22.31 -25.12
CA SER A 146 -13.41 23.21 -24.77
C SER A 146 -13.47 24.56 -25.51
N ALA A 147 -13.89 24.56 -26.78
CA ALA A 147 -14.10 25.80 -27.53
C ALA A 147 -15.23 26.67 -26.91
N LEU A 148 -16.32 26.06 -26.44
CA LEU A 148 -17.43 26.78 -25.79
C LEU A 148 -17.02 27.40 -24.45
N LEU A 149 -16.22 26.71 -23.64
CA LEU A 149 -15.72 27.25 -22.37
C LEU A 149 -14.75 28.42 -22.57
N ILE A 150 -13.88 28.35 -23.58
CA ILE A 150 -12.97 29.46 -23.92
C ILE A 150 -13.77 30.69 -24.38
N CYS A 151 -14.81 30.51 -25.21
CA CYS A 151 -15.70 31.59 -25.62
C CYS A 151 -16.45 32.20 -24.42
N PHE A 152 -16.95 31.38 -23.49
CA PHE A 152 -17.69 31.89 -22.33
C PHE A 152 -16.80 32.68 -21.36
N ALA A 153 -15.55 32.25 -21.17
CA ALA A 153 -14.57 32.97 -20.35
C ALA A 153 -14.18 34.33 -20.95
N PHE A 154 -14.10 34.46 -22.28
CA PHE A 154 -13.83 35.74 -22.92
C PHE A 154 -15.00 36.73 -22.80
N VAL A 155 -16.24 36.24 -22.89
CA VAL A 155 -17.43 37.11 -22.77
C VAL A 155 -17.61 37.61 -21.33
N THR A 156 -17.36 36.78 -20.33
CA THR A 156 -17.42 37.20 -18.93
C THR A 156 -16.28 38.16 -18.56
N PHE A 157 -15.06 37.94 -19.06
CA PHE A 157 -13.92 38.81 -18.76
C PHE A 157 -14.08 40.25 -19.28
N ILE A 158 -14.79 40.46 -20.39
CA ILE A 158 -15.05 41.81 -20.93
C ILE A 158 -16.18 42.52 -20.14
N SER A 159 -17.04 41.78 -19.45
CA SER A 159 -18.27 42.34 -18.84
C SER A 159 -18.14 42.68 -17.35
N TYR A 160 -17.06 42.28 -16.67
CA TYR A 160 -16.84 42.63 -15.27
C TYR A 160 -15.85 43.80 -15.14
N PRO A 161 -16.33 45.04 -14.91
CA PRO A 161 -15.43 46.13 -14.54
C PRO A 161 -14.78 45.79 -13.19
N LEU A 162 -13.46 45.93 -13.16
CA LEU A 162 -12.55 45.99 -12.01
C LEU A 162 -13.28 46.11 -10.66
N PHE A 163 -13.46 44.99 -9.97
CA PHE A 163 -13.98 44.98 -8.62
C PHE A 163 -12.88 45.50 -7.69
N SER A 164 -13.05 46.73 -7.22
CA SER A 164 -12.19 47.38 -6.23
C SER A 164 -12.02 46.47 -5.02
N SER A 165 -10.76 46.15 -4.71
CA SER A 165 -10.39 45.35 -3.56
C SER A 165 -10.82 46.05 -2.26
N PRO A 166 -11.58 45.41 -1.37
CA PRO A 166 -11.78 45.93 -0.03
C PRO A 166 -10.46 45.88 0.74
N SER A 167 -10.11 47.02 1.35
CA SER A 167 -8.94 47.19 2.20
C SER A 167 -8.98 46.19 3.36
N PRO A 168 -7.88 45.49 3.70
CA PRO A 168 -7.85 44.60 4.85
C PRO A 168 -7.96 45.44 6.13
N SER A 169 -9.05 45.25 6.87
CA SER A 169 -9.19 45.73 8.24
C SER A 169 -8.23 44.94 9.13
N SER A 170 -7.37 45.67 9.84
CA SER A 170 -6.53 45.16 10.90
C SER A 170 -7.40 44.73 12.07
N GLU A 171 -7.80 43.47 12.11
CA GLU A 171 -8.56 42.94 13.23
C GLU A 171 -7.78 41.79 13.88
N GLN A 172 -7.20 42.17 15.02
CA GLN A 172 -7.27 41.41 16.26
C GLN A 172 -6.47 40.11 16.31
N ILE A 173 -5.22 40.28 16.73
CA ILE A 173 -4.42 39.25 17.39
C ILE A 173 -5.15 38.87 18.68
N ASP A 174 -5.75 37.68 18.72
CA ASP A 174 -6.17 37.03 19.96
C ASP A 174 -4.98 36.22 20.53
N PRO A 175 -4.42 36.59 21.70
CA PRO A 175 -3.36 35.83 22.31
C PRO A 175 -3.93 34.99 23.45
N PHE A 176 -4.63 33.88 23.20
CA PHE A 176 -4.87 32.88 24.25
C PHE A 176 -5.39 31.55 23.68
N ILE A 177 -4.48 30.69 23.23
CA ILE A 177 -4.72 29.24 23.32
C ILE A 177 -3.56 28.64 24.12
N HIS A 178 -3.71 28.68 25.44
CA HIS A 178 -2.92 27.92 26.38
C HIS A 178 -3.37 26.45 26.29
N ILE A 179 -2.79 25.69 25.35
CA ILE A 179 -3.03 24.24 25.26
C ILE A 179 -2.30 23.59 26.43
N SER A 180 -3.06 23.24 27.47
CA SER A 180 -2.60 22.46 28.61
C SER A 180 -2.16 21.07 28.15
N SER A 181 -0.87 20.79 28.29
CA SER A 181 -0.19 19.56 27.89
C SER A 181 -0.36 18.40 28.89
N GLU A 182 -1.34 18.43 29.79
CA GLU A 182 -1.43 17.45 30.90
C GLU A 182 -2.40 16.27 30.70
N ARG A 183 -3.13 16.16 29.58
CA ARG A 183 -4.13 15.09 29.38
C ARG A 183 -3.69 13.89 28.52
N ARG A 184 -2.39 13.57 28.43
CA ARG A 184 -1.91 12.41 27.63
C ARG A 184 -1.08 11.36 28.37
N LEU A 185 -1.17 11.27 29.70
CA LEU A 185 -0.45 10.24 30.47
C LEU A 185 -1.29 9.17 31.15
N ASN A 186 -2.63 9.18 31.02
CA ASN A 186 -3.50 8.19 31.69
C ASN A 186 -4.27 7.24 30.77
N MET A 187 -3.98 7.19 29.47
CA MET A 187 -4.71 6.34 28.51
C MET A 187 -3.91 5.14 27.98
N VAL A 188 -2.86 4.71 28.70
CA VAL A 188 -2.04 3.53 28.34
C VAL A 188 -2.26 2.35 29.31
N LYS A 189 -3.18 2.45 30.27
CA LYS A 189 -3.35 1.42 31.32
C LYS A 189 -4.70 0.68 31.34
N ALA A 190 -5.47 0.68 30.26
CA ALA A 190 -6.82 0.10 30.27
C ALA A 190 -7.18 -0.89 29.14
N GLU A 191 -6.24 -1.33 28.30
CA GLU A 191 -6.57 -2.26 27.18
C GLU A 191 -5.75 -3.56 27.20
N ASN A 192 -5.34 -4.03 28.37
CA ASN A 192 -4.73 -5.35 28.56
C ASN A 192 -5.61 -6.30 29.40
N LEU A 193 -6.93 -6.19 29.22
CA LEU A 193 -7.94 -7.09 29.78
C LEU A 193 -8.84 -7.71 28.70
N PHE A 194 -8.34 -7.84 27.46
CA PHE A 194 -8.96 -8.77 26.52
C PHE A 194 -8.47 -10.17 26.86
N GLU A 195 -9.27 -10.79 27.72
CA GLU A 195 -9.33 -12.21 27.99
C GLU A 195 -8.98 -13.03 26.75
N TYR A 196 -7.99 -13.89 26.93
CA TYR A 196 -7.91 -15.18 26.25
C TYR A 196 -9.22 -15.94 26.50
N GLN A 197 -10.25 -15.68 25.70
CA GLN A 197 -11.36 -16.61 25.55
C GLN A 197 -10.83 -17.79 24.73
N VAL A 198 -10.19 -18.72 25.44
CA VAL A 198 -9.82 -20.04 24.94
C VAL A 198 -11.12 -20.71 24.53
N ILE A 199 -11.38 -20.75 23.22
CA ILE A 199 -12.43 -21.58 22.63
C ILE A 199 -11.99 -23.03 22.85
N SER A 200 -12.40 -23.60 23.97
CA SER A 200 -12.35 -25.05 24.20
C SER A 200 -13.30 -25.70 23.21
N LEU A 201 -12.75 -26.27 22.13
CA LEU A 201 -13.50 -27.15 21.25
C LEU A 201 -14.04 -28.34 22.06
N PRO A 202 -15.32 -28.71 21.92
CA PRO A 202 -15.85 -29.90 22.56
C PRO A 202 -15.12 -31.15 22.05
N PRO A 203 -14.84 -32.14 22.92
CA PRO A 203 -14.24 -33.39 22.49
C PRO A 203 -15.15 -34.08 21.48
N THR A 204 -14.64 -34.29 20.27
CA THR A 204 -15.26 -35.15 19.27
C THR A 204 -15.34 -36.56 19.81
N HIS A 205 -16.53 -37.01 20.19
CA HIS A 205 -16.79 -38.40 20.53
C HIS A 205 -16.54 -39.29 19.29
N PRO A 206 -15.82 -40.41 19.44
CA PRO A 206 -15.68 -41.39 18.37
C PRO A 206 -17.05 -42.05 18.12
N VAL A 207 -17.52 -41.93 16.88
CA VAL A 207 -18.69 -42.67 16.38
C VAL A 207 -18.29 -44.14 16.29
N ALA A 208 -18.81 -44.95 17.20
CA ALA A 208 -18.68 -46.40 17.17
C ALA A 208 -19.40 -46.94 15.93
N SER A 209 -18.65 -47.58 15.02
CA SER A 209 -19.19 -48.34 13.91
C SER A 209 -19.75 -49.66 14.42
N SER A 210 -21.07 -49.84 14.34
CA SER A 210 -21.71 -51.15 14.53
C SER A 210 -21.33 -52.11 13.39
N PRO A 211 -20.96 -53.36 13.67
CA PRO A 211 -20.79 -54.39 12.66
C PRO A 211 -22.16 -54.92 12.19
N LYS A 212 -22.26 -55.17 10.88
CA LYS A 212 -23.22 -56.09 10.28
C LYS A 212 -22.47 -57.31 9.78
#